data_AF-A0A2W4YEY6-F1
#
_entry.id   AF-A0A2W4YEY6-F1
#
_cell.length_a   1.000
_cell.length_b   1.000
_cell.length_c   1.000
_cell.angle_alpha   90.00
_cell.angle_beta   90.00
_cell.angle_gamma   90.00
#
_symmetry.space_group_name_H-M   'P 1'
#
loop_
_entity.id
_entity.type
_entity.pdbx_description
1 polymer ?
#
loop_
_entity_poly.entity_id
_entity_poly.type
_entity_poly.pdbx_seq_one_letter_code
_entity_poly.pdbx_strand_id
1 'polypeptide(L)'
;MELTSAELSQVQAQLQTYAPAQPAADSLIQHQGQLEAALEAMLVDTYGAPAEFGKPSLWAVTRDVLRQELCSDDGFRGRIRAYVEKPQQATLLTGAIIYLVEQVALPFVISPSLAALVVLYVAKVGLDIFCKYTEPSEPDV
;
A
#
# COMPACT_ATOMS: atom_id res chain seq x y z
N MET A 1 3.32 -10.63 2.88
CA MET A 1 1.90 -10.88 2.56
C MET A 1 1.72 -11.14 1.06
N GLU A 2 0.75 -11.95 0.63
CA GLU A 2 0.58 -12.36 -0.78
C GLU A 2 -0.89 -12.32 -1.24
N LEU A 3 -1.12 -11.90 -2.50
CA LEU A 3 -2.40 -12.00 -3.20
C LEU A 3 -2.54 -13.38 -3.85
N THR A 4 -3.73 -13.97 -3.76
CA THR A 4 -4.07 -15.18 -4.54
C THR A 4 -4.10 -14.87 -6.04
N SER A 5 -4.00 -15.88 -6.90
CA SER A 5 -4.07 -15.70 -8.35
C SER A 5 -5.35 -15.00 -8.81
N ALA A 6 -6.49 -15.29 -8.16
CA ALA A 6 -7.77 -14.63 -8.46
C ALA A 6 -7.75 -13.14 -8.07
N GLU A 7 -7.24 -12.81 -6.88
CA GLU A 7 -7.09 -11.42 -6.44
C GLU A 7 -6.11 -10.66 -7.35
N LEU A 8 -5.01 -11.28 -7.74
CA LEU A 8 -4.02 -10.69 -8.64
C LEU A 8 -4.63 -10.37 -10.01
N SER A 9 -5.35 -11.31 -10.63
CA SER A 9 -6.04 -11.06 -11.90
C SER A 9 -7.11 -9.97 -11.78
N GLN A 10 -7.84 -9.93 -10.68
CA GLN A 10 -8.83 -8.89 -10.42
C GLN A 10 -8.16 -7.52 -10.30
N VAL A 11 -7.12 -7.39 -9.47
CA VAL A 11 -6.38 -6.13 -9.28
C VAL A 11 -5.81 -5.63 -10.61
N GLN A 12 -5.24 -6.52 -11.43
CA GLN A 12 -4.76 -6.16 -12.77
C GLN A 12 -5.88 -5.55 -13.62
N ALA A 13 -7.04 -6.21 -13.69
CA ALA A 13 -8.18 -5.71 -14.46
C ALA A 13 -8.69 -4.35 -13.94
N GLN A 14 -8.62 -4.12 -12.63
CA GLN A 14 -9.02 -2.85 -12.02
C GLN A 14 -8.04 -1.73 -12.37
N LEU A 15 -6.75 -2.00 -12.21
CA LEU A 15 -5.69 -1.03 -12.47
C LEU A 15 -5.53 -0.73 -13.96
N GLN A 16 -5.92 -1.64 -14.87
CA GLN A 16 -5.93 -1.41 -16.34
C GLN A 16 -6.62 -0.11 -16.75
N THR A 17 -7.66 0.27 -16.03
CA THR A 17 -8.42 1.50 -16.30
C THR A 17 -7.82 2.76 -15.67
N TYR A 18 -6.76 2.63 -14.86
CA TYR A 18 -6.09 3.71 -14.16
C TYR A 18 -4.58 3.69 -14.47
N ALA A 19 -4.22 4.30 -15.60
CA ALA A 19 -2.85 4.35 -16.13
C ALA A 19 -1.77 4.72 -15.10
N PRO A 20 -1.96 5.70 -14.18
CA PRO A 20 -0.94 6.06 -13.19
C PRO A 20 -0.55 4.94 -12.21
N ALA A 21 -1.36 3.89 -12.09
CA ALA A 21 -1.10 2.74 -11.22
C ALA A 21 -0.67 1.46 -11.97
N GLN A 22 -0.45 1.53 -13.30
CA GLN A 22 0.03 0.39 -14.07
C GLN A 22 1.36 -0.20 -13.55
N PRO A 23 2.37 0.61 -13.18
CA PRO A 23 3.61 0.08 -12.59
C PRO A 23 3.39 -0.79 -11.34
N ALA A 24 2.33 -0.54 -10.55
CA ALA A 24 1.99 -1.41 -9.43
C ALA A 24 1.47 -2.78 -9.87
N ALA A 25 0.67 -2.83 -10.94
CA ALA A 25 0.21 -4.10 -11.52
C ALA A 25 1.39 -4.91 -12.06
N ASP A 26 2.32 -4.26 -12.75
CA ASP A 26 3.53 -4.89 -13.29
C ASP A 26 4.43 -5.43 -12.17
N SER A 27 4.64 -4.63 -11.12
CA SER A 27 5.42 -5.05 -9.95
C SER A 27 4.78 -6.25 -9.26
N LEU A 28 3.46 -6.26 -9.07
CA LEU A 28 2.76 -7.41 -8.49
C LEU A 28 2.92 -8.68 -9.32
N ILE A 29 2.92 -8.59 -10.66
CA ILE A 29 3.15 -9.75 -11.54
C ILE A 29 4.58 -10.28 -11.35
N GLN A 30 5.57 -9.39 -11.41
CA GLN A 30 6.98 -9.75 -11.27
C GLN A 30 7.27 -10.42 -9.93
N HIS A 31 6.60 -9.97 -8.87
CA HIS A 31 6.72 -10.50 -7.52
C HIS A 31 5.65 -11.55 -7.18
N GLN A 32 4.93 -12.10 -8.16
CA GLN A 32 3.96 -13.19 -7.97
C GLN A 32 2.90 -12.90 -6.89
N GLY A 33 2.44 -11.65 -6.81
CA GLY A 33 1.45 -11.20 -5.82
C GLY A 33 2.02 -10.90 -4.43
N GLN A 34 3.33 -11.01 -4.20
CA GLN A 34 3.96 -10.67 -2.93
C GLN A 34 4.00 -9.15 -2.71
N LEU A 35 3.00 -8.64 -1.98
CA LEU A 35 2.77 -7.20 -1.78
C LEU A 35 3.97 -6.48 -1.15
N GLU A 36 4.56 -7.04 -0.10
CA GLU A 36 5.70 -6.42 0.60
C GLU A 36 6.96 -6.40 -0.28
N ALA A 37 7.18 -7.45 -1.07
CA ALA A 37 8.32 -7.50 -1.98
C ALA A 37 8.15 -6.49 -3.13
N ALA A 38 6.94 -6.38 -3.68
CA ALA A 38 6.60 -5.37 -4.68
C ALA A 38 6.75 -3.94 -4.13
N LEU A 39 6.28 -3.70 -2.89
CA LEU A 39 6.43 -2.42 -2.17
C LEU A 39 7.90 -2.06 -1.97
N GLU A 40 8.70 -2.96 -1.41
CA GLU A 40 10.14 -2.72 -1.20
C GLU A 40 10.84 -2.46 -2.53
N ALA A 41 10.57 -3.24 -3.58
CA ALA A 41 11.14 -3.03 -4.91
C ALA A 41 10.81 -1.64 -5.48
N MET A 42 9.53 -1.22 -5.37
CA MET A 42 9.11 0.11 -5.81
C MET A 42 9.71 1.24 -4.98
N LEU A 43 9.88 1.05 -3.67
CA LEU A 43 10.54 2.02 -2.79
C LEU A 43 12.01 2.18 -3.16
N VAL A 44 12.70 1.06 -3.43
CA VAL A 44 14.10 1.06 -3.88
C VAL A 44 14.25 1.73 -5.25
N ASP A 45 13.33 1.48 -6.19
CA ASP A 45 13.33 2.15 -7.50
C ASP A 45 13.09 3.66 -7.38
N THR A 46 12.21 4.06 -6.46
CA THR A 46 11.83 5.47 -6.26
C THR A 46 12.88 6.27 -5.50
N TYR A 47 13.43 5.71 -4.42
CA TYR A 47 14.29 6.42 -3.46
C TYR A 47 15.74 5.96 -3.47
N GLY A 48 16.08 4.96 -4.28
CA GLY A 48 17.39 4.32 -4.31
C GLY A 48 17.50 3.14 -3.35
N ALA A 49 18.52 2.30 -3.55
CA ALA A 49 18.78 1.18 -2.67
C ALA A 49 19.25 1.67 -1.29
N PRO A 50 18.78 1.07 -0.17
CA PRO A 50 19.19 1.42 1.19
C PRO A 50 20.66 1.14 1.52
N ALA A 51 21.50 0.87 0.52
CA ALA A 51 22.90 0.45 0.63
C ALA A 51 23.82 1.43 1.37
N GLU A 52 23.32 2.59 1.81
CA GLU A 52 24.06 3.58 2.62
C GLU A 52 23.60 3.70 4.10
N PHE A 53 22.45 3.15 4.52
CA PHE A 53 21.83 3.52 5.82
C PHE A 53 21.62 2.41 6.87
N GLY A 54 22.08 1.17 6.63
CA GLY A 54 21.89 0.08 7.60
C GLY A 54 20.42 -0.36 7.76
N LYS A 55 20.08 -1.04 8.86
CA LYS A 55 18.68 -1.39 9.20
C LYS A 55 18.04 -0.21 9.96
N PRO A 56 16.74 0.07 9.77
CA PRO A 56 15.69 -0.76 9.12
C PRO A 56 15.58 -0.62 7.59
N SER A 57 14.82 -1.52 6.92
CA SER A 57 14.56 -1.44 5.47
C SER A 57 13.68 -0.24 5.11
N LEU A 58 13.64 0.14 3.83
CA LEU A 58 12.80 1.25 3.37
C LEU A 58 11.33 0.98 3.65
N TRP A 59 10.84 -0.23 3.40
CA TRP A 59 9.47 -0.60 3.73
C TRP A 59 9.15 -0.42 5.21
N ALA A 60 10.05 -0.82 6.11
CA ALA A 60 9.80 -0.68 7.55
C ALA A 60 9.63 0.79 7.96
N VAL A 61 10.49 1.68 7.48
CA VAL A 61 10.37 3.13 7.74
C VAL A 61 9.09 3.69 7.12
N THR A 62 8.82 3.38 5.85
CA THR A 62 7.60 3.84 5.16
C THR A 62 6.35 3.36 5.88
N ARG A 63 6.32 2.11 6.32
CA ARG A 63 5.18 1.51 7.05
C ARG A 63 4.91 2.24 8.37
N ASP A 64 5.95 2.63 9.09
CA ASP A 64 5.81 3.35 10.35
C ASP A 64 5.22 4.75 10.15
N VAL A 65 5.62 5.45 9.07
CA VAL A 65 5.02 6.72 8.65
C VAL A 65 3.57 6.52 8.23
N LEU A 66 3.29 5.53 7.37
CA LEU A 66 1.93 5.22 6.93
C LEU A 66 1.00 4.89 8.12
N ARG A 67 1.49 4.20 9.14
CA ARG A 67 0.70 3.97 10.36
C ARG A 67 0.31 5.28 11.05
N GLN A 68 1.27 6.19 11.24
CA GLN A 68 1.03 7.46 11.93
C GLN A 68 -0.06 8.26 11.22
N GLU A 69 -0.04 8.29 9.89
CA GLU A 69 -1.00 9.08 9.12
C GLU A 69 -2.33 8.34 8.92
N LEU A 70 -2.32 7.06 8.55
CA LEU A 70 -3.52 6.34 8.13
C LEU A 70 -4.39 5.84 9.29
N CYS A 71 -3.82 5.56 10.45
CA CYS A 71 -4.58 4.93 11.55
C CYS A 71 -5.54 5.89 12.27
N SER A 72 -5.31 7.20 12.13
CA SER A 72 -6.21 8.27 12.58
C SER A 72 -7.04 8.88 11.45
N ASP A 73 -6.84 8.47 10.19
CA ASP A 73 -7.57 9.02 9.05
C ASP A 73 -8.88 8.26 8.79
N ASP A 74 -9.99 8.84 9.27
CA ASP A 74 -11.32 8.26 9.10
C ASP A 74 -11.80 8.25 7.64
N GLY A 75 -11.32 9.18 6.80
CA GLY A 75 -11.69 9.23 5.39
C GLY A 75 -11.05 8.10 4.60
N PHE A 76 -9.76 7.86 4.83
CA PHE A 76 -9.04 6.71 4.29
C PHE A 76 -9.64 5.40 4.80
N ARG A 77 -9.91 5.30 6.11
CA ARG A 77 -10.59 4.13 6.71
C ARG A 77 -11.92 3.82 6.03
N GLY A 78 -12.74 4.85 5.79
CA GLY A 78 -14.03 4.69 5.11
C GLY A 78 -13.87 4.14 3.69
N ARG A 79 -12.86 4.60 2.94
CA ARG A 79 -12.59 4.15 1.57
C ARG A 79 -12.06 2.72 1.51
N ILE A 80 -11.15 2.36 2.40
CA ILE A 80 -10.66 0.99 2.50
C ILE A 80 -11.81 0.05 2.85
N ARG A 81 -12.66 0.40 3.82
CA ARG A 81 -13.84 -0.40 4.15
C ARG A 81 -14.76 -0.57 2.94
N ALA A 82 -15.08 0.51 2.24
CA ALA A 82 -15.93 0.45 1.05
C ALA A 82 -15.34 -0.48 -0.03
N TYR A 83 -14.03 -0.40 -0.28
CA TYR A 83 -13.37 -1.29 -1.23
C TYR A 83 -13.40 -2.74 -0.77
N VAL A 84 -13.05 -3.04 0.47
CA VAL A 84 -13.04 -4.42 1.02
C VAL A 84 -14.43 -5.06 1.00
N GLU A 85 -15.50 -4.27 1.21
CA GLU A 85 -16.89 -4.76 1.12
C GLU A 85 -17.32 -5.08 -0.32
N LYS A 86 -16.75 -4.39 -1.32
CA LYS A 86 -17.12 -4.52 -2.73
C LYS A 86 -15.87 -4.54 -3.60
N PRO A 87 -14.98 -5.54 -3.42
CA PRO A 87 -13.64 -5.51 -3.98
C PRO A 87 -13.64 -5.52 -5.51
N GLN A 88 -14.72 -5.96 -6.15
CA GLN A 88 -14.90 -5.95 -7.60
C GLN A 88 -15.14 -4.55 -8.21
N GLN A 89 -15.47 -3.53 -7.41
CA GLN A 89 -15.72 -2.18 -7.92
C GLN A 89 -14.39 -1.41 -8.09
N ALA A 90 -13.87 -1.37 -9.32
CA ALA A 90 -12.60 -0.72 -9.64
C ALA A 90 -12.53 0.75 -9.19
N THR A 91 -13.64 1.48 -9.26
CA THR A 91 -13.71 2.89 -8.83
C THR A 91 -13.46 3.08 -7.34
N LEU A 92 -13.73 2.08 -6.51
CA LEU A 92 -13.42 2.14 -5.07
C LEU A 92 -11.92 2.00 -4.82
N LEU A 93 -11.24 1.13 -5.57
CA LEU A 93 -9.78 1.02 -5.53
C LEU A 93 -9.14 2.33 -5.99
N THR A 94 -9.52 2.84 -7.17
CA THR A 94 -9.00 4.11 -7.69
C THR A 94 -9.31 5.27 -6.76
N GLY A 95 -10.51 5.33 -6.19
CA GLY A 95 -10.88 6.36 -5.23
C GLY A 95 -10.07 6.32 -3.93
N ALA A 96 -9.69 5.13 -3.44
CA ALA A 96 -8.79 4.98 -2.29
C ALA A 96 -7.36 5.41 -2.64
N ILE A 97 -6.88 5.08 -3.85
CA ILE A 97 -5.56 5.50 -4.35
C ILE A 97 -5.48 7.03 -4.44
N ILE A 98 -6.45 7.66 -5.11
CA ILE A 98 -6.49 9.12 -5.25
C ILE A 98 -6.54 9.80 -3.89
N TYR A 99 -7.35 9.28 -2.95
CA TYR A 99 -7.42 9.83 -1.61
C TYR A 99 -6.07 9.76 -0.88
N LEU A 100 -5.36 8.63 -0.97
CA LEU A 100 -4.04 8.48 -0.37
C LEU A 100 -3.02 9.45 -0.97
N VAL A 101 -3.10 9.71 -2.27
CA VAL A 101 -2.19 10.64 -2.98
C VAL A 101 -2.51 12.10 -2.64
N GLU A 102 -3.78 12.47 -2.55
CA GLU A 102 -4.20 13.88 -2.52
C GLU A 102 -4.61 14.41 -1.15
N GLN A 103 -5.09 13.55 -0.24
CA GLN A 103 -5.77 13.98 0.99
C GLN A 103 -5.09 13.52 2.28
N VAL A 104 -4.28 12.46 2.23
CA VAL A 104 -3.48 12.03 3.38
C VAL A 104 -2.25 12.94 3.48
N ALA A 105 -2.01 13.50 4.67
CA ALA A 105 -0.91 14.41 4.94
C ALA A 105 0.44 13.69 5.09
N LEU A 106 0.85 12.96 4.07
CA LEU A 106 2.13 12.25 4.11
C LEU A 106 3.31 13.25 4.12
N PRO A 107 4.39 12.96 4.88
CA PRO A 107 5.58 13.80 4.90
C PRO A 107 6.43 13.68 3.61
N PHE A 108 5.96 12.93 2.61
CA PHE A 108 6.59 12.72 1.32
C PHE A 108 5.53 12.62 0.21
N VAL A 109 5.95 12.88 -1.03
CA VAL A 109 5.08 12.70 -2.20
C VAL A 109 5.03 11.21 -2.55
N ILE A 110 3.84 10.62 -2.42
CA ILE A 110 3.59 9.24 -2.82
C ILE A 110 3.12 9.19 -4.28
N SER A 111 3.74 8.34 -5.09
CA SER A 111 3.28 8.14 -6.48
C SER A 111 1.98 7.32 -6.49
N PRO A 112 1.10 7.46 -7.50
CA PRO A 112 -0.13 6.68 -7.59
C PRO A 112 0.10 5.16 -7.62
N SER A 113 1.23 4.71 -8.19
CA SER A 113 1.60 3.29 -8.17
C SER A 113 2.00 2.81 -6.78
N LEU A 114 2.81 3.58 -6.05
CA LEU A 114 3.17 3.22 -4.67
C LEU A 114 1.93 3.25 -3.76
N ALA A 115 1.07 4.25 -3.95
CA ALA A 115 -0.22 4.35 -3.27
C ALA A 115 -1.14 3.14 -3.57
N ALA A 116 -1.16 2.64 -4.81
CA ALA A 116 -1.90 1.44 -5.17
C ALA A 116 -1.42 0.21 -4.37
N LEU A 117 -0.12 -0.02 -4.29
CA LEU A 117 0.41 -1.13 -3.50
C LEU A 117 0.11 -0.98 -2.00
N VAL A 118 0.20 0.23 -1.46
CA VAL A 118 -0.14 0.51 -0.05
C VAL A 118 -1.61 0.23 0.22
N VAL A 119 -2.52 0.74 -0.64
CA VAL A 119 -3.97 0.50 -0.53
C VAL A 119 -4.27 -1.00 -0.57
N LEU A 120 -3.67 -1.73 -1.51
CA LEU A 120 -3.85 -3.18 -1.63
C LEU A 120 -3.30 -3.94 -0.42
N TYR A 121 -2.14 -3.54 0.10
CA TYR A 121 -1.56 -4.11 1.30
C TYR A 121 -2.48 -3.90 2.51
N VAL A 122 -2.90 -2.66 2.77
CA VAL A 122 -3.80 -2.33 3.87
C VAL A 122 -5.15 -3.02 3.72
N ALA A 123 -5.71 -3.11 2.50
CA ALA A 123 -6.96 -3.81 2.24
C ALA A 123 -6.83 -5.32 2.49
N LYS A 124 -5.70 -5.93 2.11
CA LYS A 124 -5.43 -7.35 2.31
C LYS A 124 -5.22 -7.71 3.78
N VAL A 125 -4.51 -6.86 4.52
CA VAL A 125 -4.30 -7.01 5.97
C VAL A 125 -5.59 -6.72 6.75
N GLY A 126 -6.36 -5.74 6.28
CA GLY A 126 -7.40 -5.05 7.04
C GLY A 126 -6.79 -3.89 7.86
N LEU A 127 -7.38 -2.68 7.76
CA LEU A 127 -6.79 -1.48 8.36
C LEU A 127 -6.63 -1.56 9.88
N ASP A 128 -7.58 -2.16 10.61
CA ASP A 128 -7.48 -2.29 12.07
C ASP A 128 -6.34 -3.24 12.48
N ILE A 129 -6.12 -4.30 11.69
CA ILE A 129 -5.00 -5.23 11.88
C ILE A 129 -3.70 -4.53 11.51
N PHE A 130 -3.67 -3.81 10.40
CA PHE A 130 -2.51 -3.00 10.00
C PHE A 130 -2.08 -2.06 11.13
N CYS A 131 -3.03 -1.30 11.71
CA CYS A 131 -2.74 -0.36 12.78
C CYS A 131 -2.18 -1.03 14.03
N LYS A 132 -2.77 -2.15 14.48
CA LYS A 132 -2.29 -2.88 15.65
C LYS A 132 -0.97 -3.60 15.40
N TYR A 133 -0.83 -4.23 14.24
CA TYR A 133 0.37 -5.02 13.88
C TYR A 133 1.61 -4.15 13.67
N THR A 134 1.40 -2.87 13.37
CA THR A 134 2.48 -1.91 13.16
C THR A 134 2.71 -0.99 14.36
N GLU A 135 1.97 -1.17 15.46
CA GLU A 135 2.27 -0.49 16.71
C GLU A 135 3.73 -0.76 17.13
N PRO A 136 4.45 0.26 17.62
CA PRO A 136 5.79 0.05 18.15
C PRO A 136 5.69 -0.94 19.30
N SER A 137 6.44 -2.04 19.26
CA SER A 137 6.69 -2.85 20.45
C SER A 137 7.34 -1.94 21.49
N GLU A 138 6.66 -1.72 22.62
CA GLU A 138 7.28 -1.03 23.76
C GLU A 138 8.64 -1.69 24.04
N PRO A 139 9.72 -0.92 24.22
CA PRO A 139 10.96 -1.50 24.67
C PRO A 139 10.72 -2.16 26.02
N ASP A 140 10.93 -3.48 26.10
CA ASP A 140 10.99 -4.20 27.37
C ASP A 140 11.94 -3.42 28.31
N VAL A 141 11.37 -2.86 29.39
CA VAL A 141 12.07 -2.08 30.43
C VAL A 141 13.09 -2.95 31.15
#